data_AF-A0A158L4R3-F1
#
_entry.id   AF-A0A158L4R3-F1
#
_cell.length_a   1.000
_cell.length_b   1.000
_cell.length_c   1.000
_cell.angle_alpha   90.00
_cell.angle_beta   90.00
_cell.angle_gamma   90.00
#
_symmetry.space_group_name_H-M   'P 1'
#
loop_
_entity.id
_entity.type
_entity.pdbx_description
1 polymer ?
#
loop_
_entity_poly.entity_id
_entity_poly.type
_entity_poly.pdbx_seq_one_letter_code
_entity_poly.pdbx_strand_id
1 'polypeptide(L)'
;MQFALTVPTVTDRVAQTVVKLIIEPNLDTIFHPDSYGYRPGRSAKQAVAITRERCWRYDWVVEFDIKAAFDQIDHGLLMKAVRAHIKENWILLYIERWLIAPFEMEDGTRVPRERGTPQGGVVSPLSITHNFWRVQSRVEYR
;
A
#
# COMPACT_ATOMS: atom_id res chain seq x y z
N MET A 1 -21.72 -5.20 -3.42
CA MET A 1 -20.35 -5.72 -3.59
C MET A 1 -19.75 -5.81 -2.20
N GLN A 2 -19.64 -7.02 -1.67
CA GLN A 2 -19.25 -7.26 -0.29
C GLN A 2 -17.72 -7.14 -0.19
N PHE A 3 -17.23 -6.17 0.59
CA PHE A 3 -15.79 -6.03 0.84
C PHE A 3 -15.37 -7.23 1.70
N ALA A 4 -14.73 -8.23 1.08
CA ALA A 4 -14.21 -9.39 1.78
C ALA A 4 -12.95 -8.99 2.56
N LEU A 5 -13.12 -8.60 3.84
CA LEU A 5 -12.03 -8.38 4.77
C LEU A 5 -11.29 -9.70 5.01
N THR A 6 -10.03 -9.79 4.58
CA THR A 6 -9.20 -10.94 4.88
C THR A 6 -8.51 -10.68 6.20
N VAL A 7 -8.96 -11.33 7.27
CA VAL A 7 -8.30 -11.25 8.58
C VAL A 7 -7.14 -12.25 8.59
N PRO A 8 -5.87 -11.82 8.58
CA PRO A 8 -4.74 -12.74 8.67
C PRO A 8 -4.71 -13.42 10.04
N THR A 9 -4.05 -14.57 10.15
CA THR A 9 -3.83 -15.22 11.45
C THR A 9 -3.08 -14.29 12.40
N VAL A 10 -3.18 -14.51 13.72
CA VAL A 10 -2.44 -13.70 14.71
C VAL A 10 -0.94 -13.72 14.41
N THR A 11 -0.40 -14.90 14.11
CA THR A 11 1.02 -15.10 13.77
C THR A 11 1.41 -14.28 12.53
N ASP A 12 0.58 -14.30 11.48
CA ASP A 12 0.83 -13.49 10.29
C ASP A 12 0.79 -12.00 10.61
N ARG A 13 -0.15 -11.54 11.45
CA ARG A 13 -0.20 -10.12 11.84
C ARG A 13 1.05 -9.70 12.61
N VAL A 14 1.57 -10.56 13.48
CA VAL A 14 2.84 -10.30 14.20
C VAL A 14 4.00 -10.22 13.22
N ALA A 15 4.15 -11.21 12.33
CA ALA A 15 5.22 -11.22 11.33
C ALA A 15 5.14 -10.01 10.38
N GLN A 16 3.94 -9.65 9.92
CA GLN A 16 3.71 -8.47 9.10
C GLN A 16 4.05 -7.17 9.84
N THR A 17 3.75 -7.10 11.13
CA THR A 17 4.11 -5.94 11.98
C THR A 17 5.62 -5.80 12.13
N VAL A 18 6.32 -6.91 12.36
CA VAL A 18 7.79 -6.91 12.43
C VAL A 18 8.40 -6.44 11.12
N VAL A 19 7.94 -6.97 9.98
CA VAL A 19 8.39 -6.51 8.66
C VAL A 19 8.12 -5.02 8.48
N LYS A 20 6.92 -4.54 8.81
CA LYS A 20 6.55 -3.12 8.74
C LYS A 20 7.53 -2.24 9.52
N LEU A 21 7.80 -2.57 10.78
CA LEU A 21 8.68 -1.77 11.64
C LEU A 21 10.11 -1.66 11.09
N ILE A 22 10.58 -2.67 10.36
CA ILE A 22 11.92 -2.69 9.76
C ILE A 22 11.97 -1.84 8.49
N ILE A 23 10.95 -1.93 7.63
CA ILE A 23 10.98 -1.29 6.30
C ILE A 23 10.44 0.14 6.29
N GLU A 24 9.52 0.48 7.20
CA GLU A 24 8.82 1.77 7.22
C GLU A 24 9.77 2.98 7.35
N PRO A 25 10.80 2.98 8.21
CA PRO A 25 11.71 4.13 8.32
C PRO A 25 12.43 4.45 7.02
N ASN A 26 12.88 3.43 6.29
CA ASN A 26 13.57 3.60 5.01
C ASN A 26 12.60 4.03 3.91
N LEU A 27 11.42 3.41 3.83
CA LEU A 27 10.43 3.75 2.83
C LEU A 27 9.86 5.17 3.01
N ASP A 28 9.69 5.63 4.27
CA ASP A 28 9.09 6.94 4.54
C ASP A 28 9.91 8.10 3.96
N THR A 29 11.24 7.96 3.95
CA THR A 29 12.16 8.96 3.37
C THR A 29 12.01 9.15 1.87
N ILE A 30 11.42 8.18 1.18
CA ILE A 30 11.29 8.16 -0.28
C ILE A 30 9.96 8.80 -0.69
N PHE A 31 8.95 8.77 0.18
CA PHE A 31 7.62 9.28 -0.16
C PHE A 31 7.59 10.78 -0.41
N HIS A 32 6.76 11.18 -1.36
CA HIS A 32 6.55 12.58 -1.70
C HIS A 32 6.07 13.35 -0.45
N PRO A 33 6.51 14.61 -0.22
CA PRO A 33 6.09 15.40 0.93
C PRO A 33 4.57 15.58 1.05
N ASP A 34 3.85 15.57 -0.07
CA ASP A 34 2.37 15.62 -0.12
C ASP A 34 1.69 14.25 -0.09
N SER A 35 2.41 13.18 0.25
CA SER A 35 1.80 11.89 0.58
C SER A 35 1.49 11.87 2.07
N TYR A 36 0.19 11.81 2.42
CA TYR A 36 -0.28 11.88 3.81
C TYR A 36 -0.92 10.58 4.30
N GLY A 37 -1.33 9.68 3.40
CA GLY A 37 -2.02 8.44 3.74
C GLY A 37 -1.09 7.39 4.35
N TYR A 38 -1.55 6.73 5.42
CA TYR A 38 -0.88 5.57 6.04
C TYR A 38 0.58 5.79 6.47
N ARG A 39 0.97 7.03 6.77
CA ARG A 39 2.35 7.39 7.17
C ARG A 39 2.42 7.82 8.64
N PRO A 40 3.45 7.40 9.39
CA PRO A 40 3.69 7.91 10.74
C PRO A 40 3.83 9.44 10.74
N GLY A 41 3.21 10.11 11.70
CA GLY A 41 3.30 11.58 11.84
C GLY A 41 2.60 12.38 10.73
N ARG A 42 1.91 11.73 9.78
CA ARG A 42 1.07 12.38 8.76
C ARG A 42 -0.41 12.13 9.04
N SER A 43 -1.25 13.11 8.71
CA SER A 43 -2.70 13.02 8.92
C SER A 43 -3.50 13.66 7.79
N ALA A 44 -4.76 13.22 7.64
CA ALA A 44 -5.71 13.84 6.72
C ALA A 44 -5.90 15.34 7.00
N LYS A 45 -5.80 15.77 8.28
CA LYS A 45 -5.90 17.19 8.65
C LYS A 45 -4.77 18.03 8.03
N GLN A 46 -3.55 17.51 8.01
CA GLN A 46 -2.43 18.18 7.36
C GLN A 46 -2.62 18.27 5.84
N ALA A 47 -3.13 17.19 5.21
CA ALA A 47 -3.46 17.22 3.78
C ALA A 47 -4.47 18.34 3.46
N VAL A 48 -5.56 18.42 4.22
CA VAL A 48 -6.58 19.47 4.06
C VAL A 48 -6.02 20.87 4.27
N ALA A 49 -5.10 21.05 5.24
CA ALA A 49 -4.48 22.35 5.49
C ALA A 49 -3.68 22.85 4.27
N ILE A 50 -2.85 21.99 3.69
CA ILE A 50 -2.06 22.31 2.49
C ILE A 50 -2.97 22.49 1.26
N THR A 51 -4.01 21.66 1.10
CA THR A 51 -4.99 21.84 0.03
C THR A 51 -5.68 23.19 0.12
N ARG A 52 -6.09 23.60 1.34
CA ARG A 52 -6.71 24.92 1.57
C ARG A 52 -5.81 26.07 1.15
N GLU A 53 -4.52 26.01 1.46
CA GLU A 53 -3.55 27.03 1.01
C GLU A 53 -3.45 27.10 -0.51
N ARG A 54 -3.48 25.95 -1.20
CA ARG A 54 -3.40 25.87 -2.67
C ARG A 54 -4.67 26.35 -3.38
N CYS A 55 -5.84 26.19 -2.76
CA CYS A 55 -7.10 26.73 -3.29
C CYS A 55 -7.08 28.26 -3.41
N TRP A 56 -6.22 28.97 -2.68
CA TRP A 56 -6.04 30.41 -2.86
C TRP A 56 -5.17 30.79 -4.05
N ARG A 57 -4.51 29.82 -4.69
CA ARG A 57 -3.59 30.03 -5.82
C ARG A 57 -4.16 29.50 -7.14
N TYR A 58 -5.09 28.54 -7.08
CA TYR A 58 -5.70 27.89 -8.24
C TYR A 58 -7.21 27.73 -8.02
N ASP A 59 -7.99 28.11 -9.04
CA ASP A 59 -9.46 28.05 -9.01
C ASP A 59 -10.03 26.69 -9.46
N TRP A 60 -9.16 25.72 -9.75
CA TRP A 60 -9.55 24.40 -10.24
C TRP A 60 -8.86 23.29 -9.45
N VAL A 61 -9.54 22.15 -9.35
CA VAL A 61 -9.02 20.92 -8.76
C VAL A 61 -9.24 19.78 -9.73
N VAL A 62 -8.31 18.84 -9.77
CA VAL A 62 -8.49 17.59 -10.50
C VAL A 62 -8.54 16.46 -9.48
N GLU A 63 -9.72 15.87 -9.36
CA GLU A 63 -9.98 14.75 -8.48
C GLU A 63 -9.79 13.44 -9.25
N PHE A 64 -8.99 12.54 -8.70
CA PHE A 64 -8.80 11.20 -9.23
C PHE A 64 -8.91 10.19 -8.11
N ASP A 65 -9.62 9.10 -8.39
CA ASP A 65 -9.68 7.92 -7.53
C ASP A 65 -9.30 6.67 -8.32
N ILE A 66 -8.61 5.75 -7.66
CA ILE A 66 -8.20 4.48 -8.27
C ILE A 66 -9.21 3.41 -7.84
N LYS A 67 -10.08 3.04 -8.77
CA LYS A 67 -11.06 1.96 -8.54
C LYS A 67 -10.33 0.66 -8.19
N ALA A 68 -10.78 0.00 -7.11
CA ALA A 68 -10.26 -1.30 -6.68
C ALA A 68 -8.73 -1.31 -6.48
N ALA A 69 -8.19 -0.23 -5.90
CA ALA A 69 -6.76 -0.02 -5.70
C ALA A 69 -6.04 -1.17 -5.00
N PHE A 70 -6.72 -1.94 -4.14
CA PHE A 70 -6.14 -3.12 -3.50
C PHE A 70 -6.38 -4.42 -4.25
N ASP A 71 -7.45 -4.54 -5.03
CA ASP A 71 -7.90 -5.82 -5.59
C ASP A 71 -7.29 -6.08 -6.98
N GLN A 72 -6.80 -5.03 -7.65
CA GLN A 72 -6.26 -5.10 -9.02
C GLN A 72 -4.74 -4.92 -9.10
N ILE A 73 -4.03 -4.91 -7.97
CA ILE A 73 -2.57 -4.77 -7.96
C ILE A 73 -1.94 -6.00 -8.61
N ASP A 74 -1.13 -5.78 -9.66
CA ASP A 74 -0.27 -6.80 -10.25
C ASP A 74 0.88 -7.13 -9.29
N HIS A 75 0.98 -8.40 -8.90
CA HIS A 75 1.99 -8.86 -7.95
C HIS A 75 3.42 -8.70 -8.48
N GLY A 76 3.63 -8.88 -9.78
CA GLY A 76 4.94 -8.72 -10.41
C GLY A 76 5.42 -7.27 -10.38
N LEU A 77 4.55 -6.32 -10.71
CA LEU A 77 4.85 -4.90 -10.62
C LEU A 77 5.09 -4.45 -9.17
N LEU A 78 4.27 -4.93 -8.24
CA LEU A 78 4.45 -4.65 -6.81
C LEU A 78 5.80 -5.21 -6.32
N MET A 79 6.11 -6.47 -6.59
CA MET A 79 7.37 -7.08 -6.18
C MET A 79 8.59 -6.41 -6.83
N LYS A 80 8.47 -5.94 -8.08
CA LYS A 80 9.54 -5.15 -8.72
C LYS A 80 9.80 -3.84 -7.97
N ALA A 81 8.75 -3.17 -7.52
CA ALA A 81 8.86 -1.95 -6.73
C ALA A 81 9.47 -2.25 -5.34
N VAL A 82 8.94 -3.25 -4.62
CA VAL A 82 9.47 -3.70 -3.32
C VAL A 82 10.96 -4.05 -3.40
N ARG A 83 11.40 -4.83 -4.40
CA ARG A 83 12.81 -5.21 -4.61
C ARG A 83 13.75 -4.04 -4.93
N ALA A 84 13.21 -2.95 -5.46
CA ALA A 84 14.01 -1.74 -5.71
C ALA A 84 14.45 -1.11 -4.38
N HIS A 85 13.60 -1.16 -3.35
CA HIS A 85 13.78 -0.43 -2.09
C HIS A 85 14.12 -1.30 -0.88
N ILE A 86 13.81 -2.60 -0.91
CA ILE A 86 14.10 -3.55 0.17
C ILE A 86 15.12 -4.59 -0.33
N LYS A 87 16.18 -4.84 0.44
CA LYS A 87 17.30 -5.73 0.06
C LYS A 87 17.32 -7.04 0.83
N GLU A 88 16.60 -7.10 1.94
CA GLU A 88 16.52 -8.24 2.83
C GLU A 88 15.71 -9.37 2.17
N ASN A 89 16.42 -10.40 1.69
CA ASN A 89 15.81 -11.53 0.99
C ASN A 89 14.69 -12.21 1.77
N TRP A 90 14.82 -12.30 3.09
CA TRP A 90 13.78 -12.91 3.93
C TRP A 90 12.49 -12.09 3.93
N ILE A 91 12.58 -10.75 3.93
CA ILE A 91 11.41 -9.86 3.85
C ILE A 91 10.72 -10.03 2.51
N LEU A 92 11.49 -10.02 1.42
CA LEU A 92 10.97 -10.21 0.06
C LEU A 92 10.22 -11.54 -0.07
N LEU A 93 10.78 -12.61 0.49
CA LEU A 93 10.15 -13.93 0.50
C LEU A 93 8.80 -13.93 1.24
N TYR A 94 8.73 -13.30 2.42
CA TYR A 94 7.47 -13.24 3.17
C TYR A 94 6.41 -12.39 2.49
N ILE A 95 6.80 -11.24 1.91
CA ILE A 95 5.88 -10.40 1.13
C ILE A 95 5.30 -11.20 -0.04
N GLU A 96 6.15 -11.90 -0.80
CA GLU A 96 5.72 -12.74 -1.92
C GLU A 96 4.75 -13.84 -1.47
N ARG A 97 5.04 -14.53 -0.36
CA ARG A 97 4.15 -15.56 0.22
C ARG A 97 2.81 -14.99 0.66
N TRP A 98 2.77 -13.80 1.24
CA TRP A 98 1.52 -13.16 1.66
C TRP A 98 0.66 -12.69 0.47
N LEU A 99 1.27 -12.35 -0.66
CA LEU A 99 0.55 -11.94 -1.87
C LEU A 99 -0.19 -13.11 -2.52
N ILE A 100 0.46 -14.28 -2.60
CA ILE A 100 -0.11 -15.49 -3.22
C ILE A 100 -0.95 -16.35 -2.27
N ALA A 101 -0.99 -16.00 -0.98
CA ALA A 101 -1.73 -16.77 0.02
C ALA A 101 -3.21 -16.88 -0.37
N PRO A 102 -3.77 -18.11 -0.48
CA PRO A 102 -5.14 -18.31 -0.93
C PRO A 102 -6.13 -17.77 0.10
N PHE A 103 -7.29 -17.34 -0.39
CA PHE A 103 -8.40 -16.95 0.48
C PHE A 103 -9.18 -18.21 0.88
N GLU A 104 -9.41 -18.38 2.18
CA GLU A 104 -10.28 -19.45 2.69
C GLU A 104 -11.67 -18.86 2.92
N MET A 105 -12.67 -19.42 2.23
CA MET A 105 -14.07 -19.07 2.38
C MET A 105 -14.68 -19.73 3.64
N GLU A 106 -15.84 -19.27 4.09
CA GLU A 106 -16.53 -19.84 5.28
C GLU A 106 -16.85 -21.33 5.15
N ASP A 107 -16.97 -21.84 3.92
CA ASP A 107 -17.19 -23.25 3.59
C ASP A 107 -15.89 -24.09 3.58
N GLY A 108 -14.74 -23.48 3.89
CA GLY A 108 -13.42 -24.11 3.83
C GLY A 108 -12.79 -24.16 2.43
N THR A 109 -13.46 -23.63 1.41
CA THR A 109 -12.93 -23.59 0.04
C THR A 109 -11.78 -22.60 -0.05
N ARG A 110 -10.65 -23.05 -0.61
CA ARG A 110 -9.47 -22.21 -0.84
C ARG A 110 -9.43 -21.70 -2.28
N VAL A 111 -9.52 -20.38 -2.44
CA VAL A 111 -9.43 -19.72 -3.74
C VAL A 111 -8.02 -19.14 -3.93
N PRO A 112 -7.30 -19.52 -5.01
CA PRO A 112 -5.98 -18.96 -5.31
C PRO A 112 -6.07 -17.47 -5.63
N ARG A 113 -5.02 -16.72 -5.28
CA ARG A 113 -4.91 -15.28 -5.59
C ARG A 113 -3.93 -15.05 -6.72
N GLU A 114 -4.45 -14.48 -7.80
CA GLU A 114 -3.64 -14.05 -8.94
C GLU A 114 -3.37 -12.54 -8.96
N ARG A 115 -4.22 -11.75 -8.27
CA ARG A 115 -4.14 -10.27 -8.23
C ARG A 115 -4.60 -9.72 -6.90
N GLY A 116 -4.16 -8.49 -6.61
CA GLY A 116 -4.54 -7.72 -5.45
C GLY A 116 -3.79 -8.10 -4.18
N THR A 117 -4.06 -7.39 -3.08
CA THR A 117 -3.45 -7.66 -1.77
C THR A 117 -4.53 -7.94 -0.74
N PRO A 118 -4.29 -8.83 0.26
CA PRO A 118 -5.23 -9.04 1.34
C PRO A 118 -5.57 -7.73 2.06
N GLN A 119 -6.81 -7.27 1.91
CA GLN A 119 -7.34 -6.15 2.68
C GLN A 119 -7.45 -6.58 4.15
N GLY A 120 -6.57 -6.04 4.99
CA GLY A 120 -6.44 -6.42 6.41
C GLY A 120 -5.03 -6.85 6.83
N GLY A 121 -4.11 -7.04 5.87
CA GLY A 121 -2.70 -7.25 6.17
C GLY A 121 -1.98 -5.95 6.55
N VAL A 122 -1.13 -5.97 7.57
CA VAL A 122 -0.38 -4.78 8.06
C VAL A 122 0.59 -4.23 6.99
N VAL A 123 0.93 -5.04 5.98
CA VAL A 123 1.76 -4.66 4.82
C VAL A 123 0.95 -4.00 3.70
N SER A 124 -0.37 -4.20 3.65
CA SER A 124 -1.24 -3.67 2.59
C SER A 124 -1.20 -2.12 2.47
N PRO A 125 -1.17 -1.35 3.58
CA PRO A 125 -1.01 0.10 3.52
C PRO A 125 0.34 0.55 2.93
N LEU A 126 1.44 -0.14 3.25
CA LEU A 126 2.78 0.19 2.75
C LEU A 126 2.91 -0.10 1.24
N SER A 127 2.31 -1.19 0.78
CA SER A 127 2.26 -1.54 -0.65
C SER A 127 1.55 -0.49 -1.50
N ILE A 128 0.49 0.13 -0.97
CA ILE A 128 -0.21 1.21 -1.69
C ILE A 128 0.61 2.49 -1.69
N THR A 129 1.11 2.95 -0.53
CA THR A 129 1.88 4.21 -0.49
C THR A 129 3.09 4.14 -1.41
N HIS A 130 3.70 2.96 -1.56
CA HIS A 130 4.80 2.73 -2.49
C HIS A 130 4.41 2.76 -3.98
N ASN A 131 3.33 2.08 -4.39
CA ASN A 131 2.84 2.16 -5.77
C ASN A 131 2.35 3.57 -6.12
N PHE A 132 1.74 4.27 -5.16
CA PHE A 132 1.26 5.64 -5.33
C PHE A 132 2.41 6.63 -5.53
N TRP A 133 3.53 6.46 -4.82
CA TRP A 133 4.74 7.25 -5.05
C TRP A 133 5.22 7.18 -6.50
N ARG A 134 5.21 6.00 -7.12
CA ARG A 134 5.64 5.83 -8.51
C ARG A 134 4.71 6.51 -9.52
N VAL A 135 3.44 6.69 -9.17
CA VAL A 135 2.50 7.50 -9.95
C VAL A 135 2.79 8.98 -9.76
N GLN A 136 2.99 9.44 -8.52
CA GLN A 136 3.29 10.85 -8.23
C GLN A 136 4.60 11.32 -8.86
N SER A 137 5.68 10.52 -8.77
CA SER A 137 6.97 10.86 -9.38
C SER A 137 6.95 10.87 -10.91
N ARG A 138 5.98 10.23 -11.56
CA ARG A 138 5.79 10.34 -13.02
C ARG A 138 5.01 11.58 -13.45
N VAL A 139 4.19 12.14 -12.56
CA VAL A 139 3.42 13.37 -12.83
C VAL A 139 4.32 14.60 -12.67
N GLU A 140 5.29 14.59 -11.75
CA GLU A 140 6.21 15.71 -11.54
C GLU A 140 7.30 15.87 -12.61
N TYR A 141 7.53 14.86 -13.45
CA TYR A 141 8.53 14.89 -14.53
C TYR A 141 7.94 15.20 -15.92
N ARG A 142 6.80 15.90 -15.99
CA ARG A 142 6.25 16.44 -17.24
C ARG A 142 5.90 17.91 -17.12
#